data_AF-A0A8F0FZ88-F1
#
_entry.id   AF-A0A8F0FZ88-F1
#
_cell.length_a   1.000
_cell.length_b   1.000
_cell.length_c   1.000
_cell.angle_alpha   90.00
_cell.angle_beta   90.00
_cell.angle_gamma   90.00
#
_symmetry.space_group_name_H-M   'P 1'
#
loop_
_entity.id
_entity.type
_entity.pdbx_description
1 polymer ?
#
loop_
_entity_poly.entity_id
_entity_poly.type
_entity_poly.pdbx_seq_one_letter_code
_entity_poly.pdbx_strand_id
1 'polypeptide(L)'
;VSPFVLVASVAVFLTATANLTFFDKISQTYPIADNLGFVLTIAVVLFGAMLLITTLLSSYRYVLKPVLILLLIMGAVTSYFTDTYGTVYDTTMLQNALQTD
;
A
#
# COMPACT_ATOMS: atom_id res chain seq x y z
N VAL A 1 -0.92 7.39 22.75
CA VAL A 1 -1.57 6.97 21.49
C VAL A 1 -1.98 5.51 21.62
N SER A 2 -3.23 5.15 21.33
CA SER A 2 -3.66 3.75 21.37
C SER A 2 -3.03 2.97 20.20
N PRO A 3 -2.70 1.68 20.37
CA PRO A 3 -2.13 0.86 19.29
C PRO A 3 -3.00 0.84 18.03
N PHE A 4 -4.32 0.82 18.19
CA PHE A 4 -5.27 0.85 17.08
C PHE A 4 -5.19 2.14 16.26
N VAL A 5 -5.06 3.30 16.93
CA VAL A 5 -4.91 4.58 16.21
C VAL A 5 -3.59 4.59 15.43
N LEU A 6 -2.51 4.07 16.01
CA LEU A 6 -1.22 3.98 15.33
C LEU A 6 -1.30 3.10 14.06
N VAL A 7 -1.89 1.91 14.16
CA VAL A 7 -2.07 1.00 13.02
C VAL A 7 -2.97 1.64 11.96
N ALA A 8 -4.09 2.26 12.35
CA ALA A 8 -4.98 2.94 11.43
C ALA A 8 -4.29 4.11 10.71
N SER A 9 -3.52 4.94 11.41
CA SER A 9 -2.74 6.02 10.81
C SER A 9 -1.74 5.50 9.77
N VAL A 10 -1.03 4.41 10.06
CA VAL A 10 -0.08 3.81 9.13
C VAL A 10 -0.79 3.21 7.92
N ALA A 11 -1.93 2.53 8.11
CA ALA A 11 -2.73 1.99 7.03
C ALA A 11 -3.25 3.10 6.10
N VAL A 12 -3.80 4.20 6.66
CA VAL A 12 -4.22 5.36 5.86
C VAL A 12 -3.05 5.94 5.09
N PHE A 13 -1.89 6.12 5.75
CA PHE A 13 -0.70 6.65 5.11
C PHE A 13 -0.27 5.78 3.93
N LEU A 14 -0.10 4.48 4.13
CA LEU A 14 0.32 3.56 3.07
C LEU A 14 -0.69 3.48 1.92
N THR A 15 -1.99 3.45 2.22
CA THR A 15 -3.01 3.47 1.18
C THR A 15 -2.94 4.76 0.37
N ALA A 16 -2.80 5.92 1.01
CA ALA A 16 -2.83 7.21 0.31
C ALA A 16 -1.53 7.52 -0.47
N THR A 17 -0.36 7.16 0.07
CA THR A 17 0.93 7.57 -0.50
C THR A 17 1.64 6.47 -1.27
N ALA A 18 1.56 5.21 -0.82
CA ALA A 18 2.28 4.11 -1.47
C ALA A 18 1.53 3.48 -2.65
N ASN A 19 0.36 4.04 -3.02
CA ASN A 19 -0.52 3.51 -4.07
C ASN A 19 -1.01 4.60 -5.04
N LEU A 20 -0.23 5.67 -5.25
CA LEU A 20 -0.62 6.77 -6.14
C LEU A 20 -0.83 6.32 -7.58
N THR A 21 0.14 5.61 -8.17
CA THR A 21 0.01 5.05 -9.53
C THR A 21 -1.22 4.14 -9.68
N PHE A 22 -1.61 3.42 -8.62
CA PHE A 22 -2.83 2.60 -8.66
C PHE A 22 -4.09 3.47 -8.83
N PHE A 23 -4.23 4.56 -8.06
CA PHE A 23 -5.36 5.48 -8.22
C PHE A 23 -5.36 6.19 -9.58
N ASP A 24 -4.18 6.53 -10.12
CA ASP A 24 -4.05 7.10 -11.45
C ASP A 24 -4.52 6.11 -12.53
N LYS A 25 -4.14 4.83 -12.43
CA LYS A 25 -4.58 3.81 -13.39
C LYS A 25 -6.07 3.49 -13.28
N ILE A 26 -6.62 3.47 -12.08
CA ILE A 26 -8.06 3.30 -11.86
C ILE A 26 -8.83 4.47 -12.47
N SER A 27 -8.40 5.72 -12.23
CA SER A 27 -9.09 6.91 -12.75
C SER A 27 -8.98 7.06 -14.28
N GLN A 28 -7.89 6.56 -14.89
CA GLN A 28 -7.75 6.45 -16.34
C GLN A 28 -8.66 5.38 -16.95
N THR A 29 -8.86 4.25 -16.26
CA THR A 29 -9.68 3.13 -16.76
C THR A 29 -11.16 3.38 -16.51
N TYR A 30 -11.50 3.97 -15.37
CA TYR A 30 -12.86 4.30 -14.93
C TYR A 30 -12.92 5.79 -14.60
N PRO A 31 -13.29 6.64 -15.57
CA PRO A 31 -13.40 8.08 -15.36
C PRO A 31 -14.30 8.38 -14.17
N ILE A 32 -13.80 9.20 -13.24
CA ILE A 32 -14.46 9.50 -11.96
C ILE A 32 -15.83 10.16 -12.18
N ALA A 33 -16.00 10.93 -13.25
CA ALA A 33 -17.24 11.60 -13.59
C ALA A 33 -18.44 10.64 -13.67
N ASP A 34 -18.23 9.46 -14.25
CA ASP A 34 -19.30 8.48 -14.48
C ASP A 34 -19.28 7.34 -13.43
N ASN A 35 -18.15 7.13 -12.76
CA ASN A 35 -17.91 5.94 -11.92
C ASN A 35 -17.46 6.27 -10.49
N LEU A 36 -17.82 7.46 -9.96
CA LEU A 36 -17.39 7.92 -8.63
C LEU A 36 -17.63 6.88 -7.53
N GLY A 37 -18.80 6.25 -7.50
CA GLY A 37 -19.15 5.23 -6.50
C GLY A 37 -18.23 4.00 -6.56
N PHE A 38 -17.85 3.57 -7.76
CA PHE A 38 -16.95 2.44 -7.96
C PHE A 38 -15.52 2.77 -7.51
N VAL A 39 -15.00 3.94 -7.92
CA VAL A 39 -13.66 4.41 -7.53
C VAL A 39 -13.55 4.57 -6.01
N LEU A 40 -14.57 5.16 -5.38
CA LEU A 40 -14.62 5.31 -3.92
C LEU A 40 -14.64 3.95 -3.22
N THR A 41 -15.42 3.00 -3.72
CA THR A 41 -15.49 1.64 -3.17
C THR A 41 -14.13 0.95 -3.25
N ILE A 42 -13.43 1.05 -4.38
CA ILE A 42 -12.08 0.50 -4.53
C ILE A 42 -11.11 1.11 -3.52
N ALA A 43 -11.15 2.44 -3.32
CA ALA A 43 -10.30 3.11 -2.34
C ALA A 43 -10.57 2.61 -0.91
N VAL A 44 -11.85 2.43 -0.55
CA VAL A 44 -12.25 1.88 0.75
C VAL A 44 -11.84 0.42 0.91
N VAL A 45 -11.97 -0.40 -0.13
CA VAL A 45 -11.54 -1.80 -0.11
C VAL A 45 -10.01 -1.90 0.05
N LEU A 46 -9.26 -1.07 -0.68
CA LEU A 46 -7.80 -1.01 -0.56
C LEU A 46 -7.37 -0.59 0.84
N PHE A 47 -8.02 0.44 1.41
CA PHE A 47 -7.79 0.86 2.79
C PHE A 47 -8.10 -0.27 3.78
N GLY A 48 -9.24 -0.94 3.63
CA GLY A 48 -9.64 -2.06 4.48
C GLY A 48 -8.64 -3.23 4.41
N ALA A 49 -8.16 -3.56 3.21
CA ALA A 49 -7.12 -4.57 3.02
C ALA A 49 -5.81 -4.18 3.72
N MET A 50 -5.39 -2.91 3.58
CA MET A 50 -4.17 -2.42 4.22
C MET A 50 -4.28 -2.41 5.75
N LEU A 51 -5.46 -2.02 6.27
CA LEU A 51 -5.77 -2.07 7.70
C LEU A 51 -5.76 -3.50 8.22
N LEU A 52 -6.33 -4.44 7.47
CA LEU A 52 -6.33 -5.86 7.82
C LEU A 52 -4.90 -6.40 7.89
N ILE A 53 -4.09 -6.19 6.85
CA ILE A 53 -2.70 -6.68 6.79
C ILE A 53 -1.86 -6.09 7.94
N THR A 54 -1.90 -4.76 8.11
CA THR A 54 -1.15 -4.08 9.17
C THR A 54 -1.58 -4.56 10.56
N THR A 55 -2.88 -4.79 10.78
CA THR A 55 -3.40 -5.33 12.06
C THR A 55 -2.93 -6.76 12.30
N LEU A 56 -3.07 -7.65 11.32
CA LEU A 56 -2.69 -9.06 11.44
C LEU A 56 -1.20 -9.19 11.77
N LEU A 57 -0.34 -8.49 11.03
CA LEU A 57 1.11 -8.53 11.22
C LEU A 57 1.57 -7.84 12.52
N SER A 58 0.77 -6.91 13.05
CA SER A 58 1.11 -6.12 14.25
C SER A 58 0.41 -6.58 15.52
N SER A 59 -0.15 -7.79 15.54
CA SER A 59 -0.98 -8.29 16.65
C SER A 59 -0.22 -8.40 17.99
N TYR A 60 1.11 -8.50 17.97
CA TYR A 60 1.93 -8.65 19.18
C TYR A 60 2.63 -7.36 19.59
N ARG A 61 2.53 -7.00 20.89
CA ARG A 61 2.95 -5.70 21.44
C ARG A 61 4.41 -5.33 21.15
N TYR A 62 5.32 -6.30 21.17
CA TYR A 62 6.75 -6.05 20.95
C TYR A 62 7.14 -6.02 19.46
N VAL A 63 6.31 -6.61 18.59
CA VAL A 63 6.55 -6.74 17.14
C VAL A 63 5.86 -5.62 16.36
N LEU A 64 4.84 -4.98 16.94
CA LEU A 64 4.06 -3.91 16.32
C LEU A 64 4.94 -2.78 15.76
N LYS A 65 5.86 -2.21 16.55
CA LYS A 65 6.66 -1.08 16.07
C LYS A 65 7.63 -1.48 14.94
N PRO A 66 8.44 -2.55 15.09
CA PRO A 66 9.31 -3.01 14.00
C PRO A 66 8.55 -3.30 12.70
N VAL A 67 7.41 -3.99 12.77
CA VAL A 67 6.62 -4.33 11.59
C VAL A 67 6.10 -3.10 10.86
N LEU A 68 5.53 -2.13 11.60
CA LEU A 68 5.02 -0.91 10.98
C LEU A 68 6.14 -0.10 10.31
N ILE A 69 7.33 -0.04 10.93
CA ILE A 69 8.52 0.62 10.35
C ILE A 69 8.93 -0.08 9.05
N LEU A 70 9.02 -1.41 9.06
CA LEU A 70 9.37 -2.19 7.87
C LEU A 70 8.34 -2.00 6.74
N LEU A 71 7.05 -2.01 7.06
CA LEU A 71 5.99 -1.78 6.07
C LEU A 71 6.07 -0.38 5.45
N LEU A 72 6.40 0.64 6.24
CA LEU A 72 6.60 2.00 5.73
C LEU A 72 7.82 2.10 4.80
N ILE A 73 8.95 1.50 5.18
CA ILE A 73 10.16 1.49 4.35
C ILE A 73 9.90 0.71 3.05
N MET A 74 9.34 -0.50 3.15
CA MET A 74 8.99 -1.30 1.97
C MET A 74 8.03 -0.54 1.06
N GLY A 75 6.95 0.04 1.62
CA GLY A 75 5.98 0.82 0.86
C GLY A 75 6.63 2.01 0.13
N ALA A 76 7.55 2.73 0.77
CA ALA A 76 8.28 3.83 0.15
C ALA A 76 9.19 3.36 -1.00
N VAL A 77 9.93 2.27 -0.80
CA VAL A 77 10.78 1.69 -1.84
C VAL A 77 9.93 1.20 -3.00
N THR A 78 8.89 0.41 -2.73
CA THR A 78 8.07 -0.18 -3.79
C THR A 78 7.29 0.87 -4.58
N SER A 79 6.70 1.85 -3.89
CA SER A 79 5.99 2.94 -4.56
C SER A 79 6.93 3.78 -5.42
N TYR A 80 8.15 4.06 -4.97
CA TYR A 80 9.12 4.80 -5.79
C TYR A 80 9.41 4.09 -7.13
N PHE A 81 9.61 2.77 -7.11
CA PHE A 81 9.88 2.02 -8.35
C PHE A 81 8.64 1.91 -9.25
N THR A 82 7.45 1.79 -8.66
CA THR A 82 6.20 1.80 -9.43
C THR A 82 5.91 3.17 -10.03
N ASP A 83 6.02 4.25 -9.25
CA ASP A 83 5.70 5.61 -9.67
C ASP A 83 6.72 6.17 -10.67
N THR A 84 8.01 5.85 -10.49
CA THR A 84 9.08 6.38 -11.36
C THR A 84 9.31 5.54 -12.61
N TYR A 85 9.30 4.21 -12.47
CA TYR A 85 9.67 3.30 -13.57
C TYR A 85 8.48 2.52 -14.12
N GLY A 86 7.27 2.70 -13.59
CA GLY A 86 6.11 1.89 -13.96
C GLY A 86 6.26 0.42 -13.59
N THR A 87 7.12 0.11 -12.61
CA THR A 87 7.41 -1.28 -12.21
C THR A 87 6.17 -1.94 -11.64
N VAL A 88 5.82 -3.09 -12.21
CA VAL A 88 4.77 -3.98 -11.68
C VAL A 88 5.45 -5.16 -10.99
N TYR A 89 5.19 -5.32 -9.70
CA TYR A 89 5.79 -6.40 -8.91
C TYR A 89 5.17 -7.75 -9.26
N ASP A 90 5.92 -8.58 -9.98
CA ASP A 90 5.60 -9.96 -10.27
C ASP A 90 6.77 -10.89 -9.90
N THR A 91 6.66 -12.19 -10.22
CA THR A 91 7.72 -13.16 -9.91
C THR A 91 9.03 -12.89 -10.66
N THR A 92 8.97 -12.24 -11.84
CA THR A 92 10.16 -11.89 -12.62
C THR A 92 10.89 -10.71 -12.01
N MET A 93 10.16 -9.68 -11.56
CA MET A 93 10.74 -8.54 -10.85
C MET A 93 11.37 -8.95 -9.51
N LEU A 94 10.76 -9.89 -8.79
CA LEU A 94 11.36 -10.44 -7.57
C LEU A 94 12.66 -11.21 -7.86
N GLN A 95 12.70 -12.01 -8.93
CA GLN A 95 13.94 -12.70 -9.34
C GLN A 95 15.02 -11.70 -9.74
N ASN A 96 14.69 -10.71 -10.55
CA ASN A 96 15.63 -9.67 -10.98
C ASN A 96 16.20 -8.88 -9.79
N ALA A 97 15.36 -8.57 -8.79
CA ALA A 97 15.80 -7.88 -7.58
C ALA A 97 16.75 -8.73 -6.71
N LEU A 98 16.62 -10.06 -6.73
CA LEU A 98 17.48 -10.99 -6.00
C LEU A 98 18.75 -11.40 -6.76
N GLN A 99 18.69 -11.37 -8.09
CA GLN A 99 19.79 -11.72 -9.00
C GLN A 99 20.70 -10.53 -9.32
N THR A 100 20.43 -9.35 -8.78
CA THR A 100 21.36 -8.22 -8.89
C THR A 100 22.65 -8.57 -8.15
N ASP A 101 23.79 -8.42 -8.84
CA ASP A 101 25.14 -8.70 -8.33
C ASP A 101 25.51 -7.92 -7.05
#